data_AF-A0A1V2H3Y2-F1
#
_entry.id   AF-A0A1V2H3Y2-F1
#
_cell.length_a   1.000
_cell.length_b   1.000
_cell.length_c   1.000
_cell.angle_alpha   90.00
_cell.angle_beta   90.00
_cell.angle_gamma   90.00
#
_symmetry.space_group_name_H-M   'P 1'
#
loop_
_entity.id
_entity.type
_entity.pdbx_description
1 polymer ?
#
loop_
_entity_poly.entity_id
_entity_poly.type
_entity_poly.pdbx_seq_one_letter_code
_entity_poly.pdbx_strand_id
1 'polypeptide(L)' 'MVKFFYVLTIIGALIGGFWLLMAIFGAKSAPQEAAAAAIAAACAIIPYVFARAVQEINKSL' A
#
# COMPACT_ATOMS: atom_id res chain seq x y z
N MET A 1 1.65 -18.28 -7.11
CA MET A 1 2.48 -17.12 -6.75
C MET A 1 1.71 -15.79 -6.77
N VAL A 2 1.01 -15.43 -7.85
CA VAL A 2 0.24 -14.16 -7.94
C VAL A 2 -0.71 -13.92 -6.76
N LYS A 3 -1.48 -14.93 -6.33
CA LYS A 3 -2.42 -14.83 -5.19
C LYS A 3 -1.75 -14.32 -3.90
N PHE A 4 -0.50 -14.70 -3.63
CA PHE A 4 0.25 -14.27 -2.45
C PHE A 4 0.50 -12.76 -2.45
N PHE A 5 0.89 -12.19 -3.59
CA PHE A 5 1.13 -10.74 -3.72
C PHE A 5 -0.17 -9.92 -3.63
N TYR A 6 -1.29 -10.45 -4.12
CA TYR A 6 -2.60 -9.82 -3.89
C TYR A 6 -3.02 -9.86 -2.42
N VAL A 7 -2.77 -10.94 -1.69
CA VAL A 7 -2.99 -10.99 -0.24
C VAL A 7 -2.14 -9.95 0.49
N LEU A 8 -0.85 -9.84 0.14
CA LEU A 8 0.02 -8.78 0.67
C LEU A 8 -0.50 -7.38 0.35
N THR A 9 -1.06 -7.17 -0.84
CA THR A 9 -1.66 -5.89 -1.23
C THR A 9 -2.87 -5.54 -0.35
N ILE A 10 -3.74 -6.52 -0.08
CA ILE A 10 -4.90 -6.33 0.81
C ILE A 10 -4.43 -5.96 2.22
N ILE A 11 -3.46 -6.69 2.77
CA ILE A 11 -2.90 -6.41 4.10
C ILE A 11 -2.27 -5.01 4.12
N GLY A 12 -1.49 -4.67 3.10
CA GLY A 12 -0.86 -3.36 2.95
C GLY A 12 -1.88 -2.22 2.87
N ALA A 13 -3.00 -2.42 2.17
CA ALA A 13 -4.09 -1.45 2.11
C ALA A 13 -4.78 -1.25 3.46
N LEU A 14 -5.01 -2.32 4.22
CA LEU A 14 -5.60 -2.24 5.57
C LEU A 14 -4.66 -1.51 6.54
N ILE A 15 -3.37 -1.87 6.54
CA ILE A 15 -2.35 -1.22 7.40
C ILE A 15 -2.19 0.24 6.99
N GLY A 16 -2.10 0.54 5.69
CA GLY A 16 -1.99 1.90 5.17
C GLY A 16 -3.20 2.75 5.53
N GLY A 17 -4.42 2.23 5.36
CA GLY A 17 -5.65 2.92 5.75
C GLY A 17 -5.71 3.20 7.25
N PHE A 18 -5.32 2.23 8.09
CA PHE A 18 -5.24 2.44 9.54
C PHE A 18 -4.18 3.49 9.91
N TRP A 19 -3.00 3.43 9.29
CA TRP A 19 -1.93 4.40 9.49
C TRP A 19 -2.37 5.82 9.11
N LEU A 20 -3.09 5.97 7.99
CA LEU A 20 -3.60 7.25 7.54
C LEU A 20 -4.55 7.88 8.56
N LEU A 21 -5.50 7.08 9.07
CA LEU A 21 -6.44 7.55 10.09
C LEU A 21 -5.69 8.02 11.34
N MET A 22 -4.78 7.19 11.86
CA MET A 22 -3.98 7.54 13.04
C MET A 22 -3.14 8.82 12.83
N ALA A 23 -2.55 8.96 11.65
CA ALA A 23 -1.70 10.11 11.36
C ALA A 23 -2.48 11.41 11.15
N ILE A 24 -3.67 11.37 10.53
CA ILE A 24 -4.51 12.56 10.37
C ILE A 24 -4.96 13.09 11.75
N PHE A 25 -5.31 12.21 12.69
CA PHE A 25 -5.69 12.64 14.04
C PHE A 25 -4.51 13.06 14.92
N GLY A 26 -3.29 12.63 14.59
CA GLY A 26 -2.08 12.89 15.37
C GLY A 26 -1.14 13.96 14.81
N ALA A 27 -1.36 14.40 13.56
CA ALA A 27 -0.48 15.35 12.90
C ALA A 27 -0.58 16.75 13.51
N LYS A 28 0.55 17.44 13.60
CA LYS A 28 0.65 18.81 14.13
C LYS A 28 0.80 19.86 13.03
N SER A 29 0.94 19.42 11.77
CA SER A 29 1.19 20.30 10.64
C SER A 29 0.82 19.66 9.31
N ALA A 30 0.47 20.48 8.32
CA ALA A 30 0.11 20.02 6.97
C ALA A 30 1.20 19.15 6.30
N PRO A 31 2.52 19.43 6.44
CA PRO A 31 3.56 18.54 5.90
C PRO A 31 3.54 17.13 6.52
N GLN A 32 3.17 16.98 7.79
CA GLN A 32 3.06 15.65 8.42
C GLN A 32 1.89 14.86 7.85
N GLU A 33 0.74 15.49 7.66
CA GLU A 33 -0.42 14.86 7.03
C GLU A 33 -0.10 14.37 5.62
N ALA A 34 0.58 15.20 4.81
CA ALA A 34 0.99 14.84 3.46
C ALA A 34 1.98 13.66 3.44
N ALA A 35 3.00 13.68 4.33
CA ALA A 35 3.97 12.59 4.44
C ALA A 35 3.30 11.29 4.88
N ALA A 36 2.40 11.36 5.86
CA ALA A 36 1.68 10.18 6.33
C ALA A 36 0.73 9.61 5.27
N ALA A 37 0.05 10.46 4.50
CA ALA A 37 -0.75 10.05 3.35
C ALA A 37 0.09 9.33 2.28
N ALA A 38 1.28 9.84 1.99
CA ALA A 38 2.20 9.19 1.06
C ALA A 38 2.64 7.80 1.57
N ILE A 39 2.97 7.68 2.86
CA ILE A 39 3.35 6.40 3.49
C ILE A 39 2.19 5.40 3.42
N ALA A 40 0.99 5.84 3.81
CA ALA A 40 -0.22 5.02 3.75
C ALA A 40 -0.52 4.51 2.34
N ALA A 41 -0.39 5.38 1.33
CA ALA A 41 -0.56 4.98 -0.07
C ALA A 41 0.51 3.98 -0.52
N ALA A 42 1.77 4.21 -0.16
CA ALA A 42 2.88 3.32 -0.53
C ALA A 42 2.70 1.89 0.01
N CYS A 43 2.13 1.73 1.21
CA CYS A 43 1.81 0.42 1.78
C CYS A 43 0.88 -0.42 0.89
N ALA A 44 -0.01 0.19 0.11
CA ALA A 44 -0.88 -0.50 -0.84
C ALA A 44 -0.25 -0.61 -2.25
N ILE A 45 0.37 0.47 -2.73
CA ILE A 45 0.85 0.58 -4.11
C ILE A 45 2.01 -0.38 -4.39
N ILE A 46 3.01 -0.42 -3.50
CA ILE A 46 4.22 -1.24 -3.70
C ILE A 46 3.86 -2.72 -3.90
N PRO A 47 3.14 -3.40 -2.98
CA PRO A 47 2.79 -4.81 -3.17
C PRO A 47 1.88 -5.04 -4.39
N TYR A 48 1.02 -4.08 -4.74
CA TYR A 48 0.17 -4.19 -5.93
C TYR A 48 0.99 -4.20 -7.23
N VAL A 49 2.01 -3.34 -7.34
CA VAL A 49 2.91 -3.32 -8.49
C VAL A 49 3.60 -4.67 -8.66
N PHE A 50 4.08 -5.28 -7.58
CA PHE A 50 4.64 -6.64 -7.63
C PHE A 50 3.59 -7.68 -8.04
N ALA A 51 2.36 -7.60 -7.52
CA ALA A 51 1.28 -8.51 -7.90
C ALA A 51 1.01 -8.47 -9.41
N ARG A 52 1.01 -7.26 -10.01
CA ARG A 52 0.84 -7.05 -11.44
C ARG A 52 2.02 -7.57 -12.26
N ALA A 53 3.24 -7.30 -11.83
CA ALA A 53 4.44 -7.80 -12.51
C ALA A 53 4.48 -9.33 -12.55
N VAL A 54 4.25 -9.99 -11.41
CA VAL A 54 4.22 -11.46 -11.32
C VAL A 54 3.06 -12.04 -12.11
N GLN A 55 1.91 -11.35 -12.14
CA GLN A 55 0.76 -11.78 -12.96
C GLN A 55 1.10 -11.78 -14.45
N GLU A 56 1.82 -10.77 -14.94
CA GLU A 56 2.14 -10.67 -16.36
C GLU A 56 3.22 -11.67 -16.80
N ILE A 57 4.24 -11.88 -15.95
CA ILE A 57 5.25 -12.93 -16.17
C ILE A 57 4.57 -14.30 -16.26
N ASN A 58 3.62 -14.60 -15.35
CA ASN A 58 2.89 -15.86 -15.35
C ASN A 58 1.97 -16.08 -16.56
N LYS A 59 1.55 -15.03 -17.27
CA LYS A 59 0.75 -15.18 -18.51
C LYS A 59 1.60 -15.43 -19.75
N SER A 60 2.88 -15.05 -19.70
CA SER A 60 3.82 -15.11 -20.82
C SER A 60 4.60 -16.43 -20.88
N LEU A 61 4.40 -17.32 -19.90
CA LEU A 61 4.97 -18.67 -19.79
C LEU A 61 3.88 -19.71 -20.05
#